data_AF-A0A9E4ISP9-F1
#
_entry.id   AF-A0A9E4ISP9-F1
#
_cell.length_a   1.000
_cell.length_b   1.000
_cell.length_c   1.000
_cell.angle_alpha   90.00
_cell.angle_beta   90.00
_cell.angle_gamma   90.00
#
_symmetry.space_group_name_H-M   'P 1'
#
loop_
_entity.id
_entity.type
_entity.pdbx_description
1 polymer ?
#
loop_
_entity_poly.entity_id
_entity_poly.type
_entity_poly.pdbx_seq_one_letter_code
_entity_poly.pdbx_strand_id
1 'polypeptide(L)'
;DEPPFFPLDPGVSVEWLAVAGDSRHLLEAVAGNLVRVRALRAAFRRPRPDVIVSFLSTVNVLVLLATAGSRIPVIVSERNDPGLKLLPRAWNWLRNRVYGRARAIVVQTRRTAEWYPPRLRRRMVVIPNAVALPDRTAPRRASRIHGGTVLAVGRLEHQKGFDLLVRAFAQAARQHAGWRLAI
;
A
#
# COMPACT_ATOMS: atom_id res chain seq x y z
N ASP A 1 15.18 5.53 -12.62
CA ASP A 1 15.21 4.48 -11.57
C ASP A 1 16.01 4.97 -10.39
N GLU A 2 15.43 4.93 -9.19
CA GLU A 2 16.11 5.31 -7.94
C GLU A 2 16.59 4.04 -7.22
N PRO A 3 17.79 4.07 -6.61
CA PRO A 3 18.29 2.93 -5.85
C PRO A 3 17.39 2.64 -4.63
N PRO A 4 17.31 1.38 -4.18
CA PRO A 4 16.61 1.02 -2.95
C PRO A 4 17.10 1.87 -1.77
N PHE A 5 16.16 2.38 -0.98
CA PHE A 5 16.48 3.20 0.21
C PHE A 5 17.26 2.40 1.28
N PHE A 6 17.07 1.08 1.33
CA PHE A 6 17.76 0.17 2.24
C PHE A 6 18.62 -0.83 1.46
N PRO A 7 19.74 -1.31 2.03
CA PRO A 7 20.52 -2.38 1.43
C PRO A 7 19.63 -3.61 1.25
N LEU A 8 19.71 -4.21 0.06
CA LEU A 8 19.00 -5.44 -0.24
C LEU A 8 19.89 -6.64 0.07
N ASP A 9 19.25 -7.73 0.51
CA ASP A 9 19.93 -9.02 0.67
C ASP A 9 20.50 -9.50 -0.69
N PRO A 10 21.69 -10.12 -0.74
CA PRO A 10 22.30 -10.59 -1.99
C PRO A 10 21.43 -11.56 -2.80
N GLY A 11 20.50 -12.28 -2.17
CA GLY A 11 19.54 -13.16 -2.84
C GLY A 11 18.39 -12.43 -3.53
N VAL A 12 18.30 -11.11 -3.42
CA VAL A 12 17.22 -10.29 -3.99
C VAL A 12 17.67 -9.68 -5.33
N SER A 13 17.02 -10.10 -6.41
CA SER A 13 17.16 -9.47 -7.72
C SER A 13 16.11 -8.36 -7.91
N VAL A 14 16.53 -7.21 -8.41
CA VAL A 14 15.62 -6.10 -8.76
C VAL A 14 15.58 -5.94 -10.28
N GLU A 15 14.36 -5.94 -10.84
CA GLU A 15 14.12 -5.68 -12.26
C GLU A 15 13.16 -4.50 -12.41
N TRP A 16 13.65 -3.43 -13.05
CA TRP A 16 12.86 -2.24 -13.37
C TRP A 16 12.23 -2.41 -14.76
N LEU A 17 10.90 -2.52 -14.82
CA LEU A 17 10.21 -2.74 -16.08
C LEU A 17 10.01 -1.47 -16.93
N ALA A 18 10.33 -0.28 -16.38
CA ALA A 18 10.21 1.01 -17.06
C ALA A 18 8.85 1.28 -17.75
N VAL A 19 7.75 0.78 -17.16
CA VAL A 19 6.38 0.93 -17.69
C VAL A 19 5.49 1.89 -16.88
N ALA A 20 6.06 2.62 -15.91
CA ALA A 20 5.35 3.63 -15.15
C ALA A 20 5.13 4.88 -16.02
N GLY A 21 3.95 5.49 -15.94
CA GLY A 21 3.62 6.69 -16.72
C GLY A 21 2.16 7.08 -16.58
N ASP A 22 1.91 8.38 -16.57
CA ASP A 22 0.55 8.92 -16.55
C ASP A 22 -0.07 8.86 -17.94
N SER A 23 -1.40 8.88 -17.99
CA SER A 23 -2.14 8.87 -19.25
C SER A 23 -2.99 10.13 -19.33
N ARG A 24 -2.95 10.79 -20.48
CA ARG A 24 -3.66 12.06 -20.71
C ARG A 24 -5.14 11.82 -21.01
N HIS A 25 -5.47 10.65 -21.55
CA HIS A 25 -6.84 10.26 -21.93
C HIS A 25 -7.05 8.74 -21.88
N LEU A 26 -8.30 8.29 -22.05
CA LEU A 26 -8.71 6.91 -21.83
C LEU A 26 -8.02 5.89 -22.74
N LEU A 27 -7.85 6.20 -24.03
CA LEU A 27 -7.20 5.28 -24.99
C LEU A 27 -5.74 5.03 -24.62
N GLU A 28 -5.01 6.10 -24.28
CA GLU A 28 -3.64 6.01 -23.76
C GLU A 28 -3.59 5.21 -22.45
N ALA A 29 -4.58 5.39 -21.56
CA ALA A 29 -4.67 4.61 -20.33
C ALA A 29 -4.87 3.11 -20.59
N VAL A 30 -5.72 2.75 -21.55
CA VAL A 30 -5.93 1.36 -21.94
C VAL A 30 -4.66 0.79 -22.59
N ALA A 31 -4.08 1.49 -23.57
CA ALA A 31 -2.87 1.08 -24.26
C ALA A 31 -1.70 0.90 -23.27
N GLY A 32 -1.48 1.87 -22.38
CA GLY A 32 -0.45 1.81 -21.35
C GLY A 32 -0.64 0.64 -20.39
N ASN A 33 -1.88 0.36 -19.98
CA ASN A 33 -2.16 -0.83 -19.16
C ASN A 33 -1.94 -2.15 -19.92
N LEU A 34 -2.20 -2.21 -21.23
CA LEU A 34 -1.86 -3.38 -22.04
C LEU A 34 -0.34 -3.58 -22.14
N VAL A 35 0.43 -2.50 -22.31
CA VAL A 35 1.91 -2.56 -22.26
C VAL A 35 2.37 -3.10 -20.90
N ARG A 36 1.83 -2.57 -19.79
CA ARG A 36 2.16 -3.05 -18.44
C ARG A 36 1.85 -4.54 -18.25
N VAL A 37 0.68 -4.99 -18.69
CA VAL A 37 0.28 -6.41 -18.61
C VAL A 37 1.22 -7.30 -19.42
N ARG A 38 1.63 -6.87 -20.62
CA ARG A 38 2.59 -7.61 -21.45
C ARG A 38 3.98 -7.65 -20.84
N ALA A 39 4.46 -6.51 -20.32
CA ALA A 39 5.75 -6.41 -19.65
C ALA A 39 5.81 -7.31 -18.41
N LEU A 40 4.80 -7.24 -17.53
CA LEU A 40 4.68 -8.13 -16.37
C LEU A 40 4.64 -9.60 -16.78
N ARG A 41 3.86 -9.95 -17.81
CA ARG A 41 3.79 -11.33 -18.31
C ARG A 41 5.16 -11.79 -18.82
N ALA A 42 5.89 -10.96 -19.55
CA ALA A 42 7.23 -11.30 -20.02
C ALA A 42 8.21 -11.50 -18.85
N ALA A 43 8.18 -10.60 -17.87
CA ALA A 43 9.01 -10.65 -16.67
C ALA A 43 8.77 -11.93 -15.85
N PHE A 44 7.55 -12.45 -15.78
CA PHE A 44 7.26 -13.69 -15.03
C PHE A 44 7.63 -14.98 -15.79
N ARG A 45 7.86 -14.94 -17.11
CA ARG A 45 8.07 -16.16 -17.92
C ARG A 45 9.44 -16.82 -17.74
N ARG A 46 10.50 -16.02 -17.58
CA ARG A 46 11.88 -16.51 -17.45
C ARG A 46 12.22 -16.98 -16.04
N PRO A 47 11.94 -16.18 -14.98
CA PRO A 47 12.23 -16.60 -13.61
C PRO A 47 11.32 -17.74 -13.14
N ARG A 48 10.13 -17.88 -13.75
CA ARG A 48 9.10 -18.87 -13.39
C ARG A 48 8.90 -18.97 -11.87
N PRO A 49 8.50 -17.87 -11.23
CA PRO A 49 8.40 -17.85 -9.78
C PRO A 49 7.39 -18.88 -9.28
N ASP A 50 7.70 -19.53 -8.15
CA ASP A 50 6.79 -20.45 -7.47
C ASP A 50 5.54 -19.74 -6.94
N VAL A 51 5.67 -18.45 -6.62
CA VAL A 51 4.59 -17.59 -6.13
C VAL A 51 4.86 -16.14 -6.49
N ILE A 52 3.80 -15.39 -6.79
CA ILE A 52 3.86 -13.94 -6.94
C ILE A 52 3.13 -13.29 -5.78
N VAL A 53 3.81 -12.38 -5.08
CA VAL A 53 3.21 -11.50 -4.07
C VAL A 53 3.10 -10.09 -4.66
N SER A 54 1.88 -9.60 -4.80
CA SER A 54 1.61 -8.28 -5.38
C SER A 54 1.06 -7.32 -4.33
N PHE A 55 1.36 -6.02 -4.49
CA PHE A 55 0.93 -4.94 -3.61
C PHE A 55 0.33 -3.81 -4.43
N LEU A 56 -0.52 -2.99 -3.80
CA LEU A 56 -1.28 -1.88 -4.39
C LEU A 56 -2.43 -2.34 -5.29
N SER A 57 -3.62 -1.77 -5.09
CA SER A 57 -4.86 -2.32 -5.67
C SER A 57 -4.88 -2.34 -7.20
N THR A 58 -4.31 -1.33 -7.88
CA THR A 58 -4.21 -1.29 -9.35
C THR A 58 -3.18 -2.28 -9.89
N VAL A 59 -2.01 -2.37 -9.24
CA VAL A 59 -0.95 -3.33 -9.60
C VAL A 59 -1.41 -4.77 -9.36
N ASN A 60 -2.12 -5.04 -8.27
CA ASN A 60 -2.76 -6.33 -8.00
C ASN A 60 -3.65 -6.78 -9.16
N VAL A 61 -4.48 -5.86 -9.69
CA VAL A 61 -5.31 -6.12 -10.87
C VAL A 61 -4.46 -6.43 -12.10
N LEU A 62 -3.44 -5.61 -12.39
CA LEU A 62 -2.57 -5.81 -13.56
C LEU A 62 -1.80 -7.13 -13.49
N VAL A 63 -1.29 -7.50 -12.32
CA VAL A 63 -0.61 -8.80 -12.09
C VAL A 63 -1.57 -9.96 -12.33
N LEU A 64 -2.80 -9.91 -11.80
CA LEU A 64 -3.80 -10.96 -12.02
C LEU A 64 -4.22 -11.09 -13.50
N LEU A 65 -4.20 -10.00 -14.25
CA LEU A 65 -4.38 -10.02 -15.71
C LEU A 65 -3.15 -10.60 -16.42
N ALA A 66 -1.94 -10.21 -16.01
CA ALA A 66 -0.68 -10.69 -16.59
C ALA A 66 -0.49 -12.19 -16.38
N THR A 67 -0.89 -12.72 -15.23
CA THR A 67 -0.82 -14.15 -14.90
C THR A 67 -2.05 -14.93 -15.37
N ALA A 68 -2.99 -14.31 -16.08
CA ALA A 68 -4.13 -15.02 -16.62
C ALA A 68 -3.70 -16.15 -17.58
N GLY A 69 -4.13 -17.38 -17.30
CA GLY A 69 -3.73 -18.59 -18.03
C GLY A 69 -2.44 -19.25 -17.52
N SER A 70 -1.74 -18.62 -16.57
CA SER A 70 -0.60 -19.22 -15.88
C SER A 70 -1.05 -20.10 -14.70
N ARG A 71 -0.19 -21.05 -14.31
CA ARG A 71 -0.34 -21.87 -13.09
C ARG A 71 0.32 -21.24 -11.85
N ILE A 72 1.01 -20.10 -12.02
CA ILE A 72 1.69 -19.42 -10.90
C ILE A 72 0.64 -18.87 -9.91
N PRO A 73 0.67 -19.28 -8.64
CA PRO A 73 -0.22 -18.74 -7.62
C PRO A 73 0.11 -17.26 -7.34
N VAL A 74 -0.92 -16.43 -7.29
CA VAL A 74 -0.80 -15.00 -6.95
C VAL A 74 -1.43 -14.72 -5.60
N ILE A 75 -0.65 -14.14 -4.69
CA ILE A 75 -1.12 -13.56 -3.43
C ILE A 75 -1.16 -12.05 -3.64
N VAL A 76 -2.33 -11.44 -3.47
CA VAL A 76 -2.48 -9.98 -3.56
C VAL A 76 -2.57 -9.38 -2.17
N SER A 77 -1.96 -8.22 -1.96
CA SER A 77 -1.94 -7.53 -0.68
C SER A 77 -2.63 -6.17 -0.77
N GLU A 78 -3.68 -6.00 0.02
CA GLU A 78 -4.43 -4.75 0.18
C GLU A 78 -4.02 -4.08 1.50
N ARG A 79 -3.47 -2.87 1.37
CA ARG A 79 -2.90 -2.10 2.49
C ARG A 79 -3.62 -0.75 2.73
N ASN A 80 -4.65 -0.46 1.95
CA ASN A 80 -5.51 0.71 2.14
C ASN A 80 -6.91 0.26 2.55
N ASP A 81 -7.59 1.10 3.33
CA ASP A 81 -9.01 0.90 3.63
C ASP A 81 -9.85 1.22 2.37
N PRO A 82 -10.57 0.23 1.81
CA PRO A 82 -11.37 0.42 0.61
C PRO A 82 -12.60 1.32 0.83
N GLY A 83 -13.01 1.56 2.07
CA GLY A 83 -14.07 2.51 2.42
C GLY A 83 -13.61 3.96 2.46
N LEU A 84 -12.31 4.23 2.62
CA LEU A 84 -11.74 5.58 2.70
C LEU A 84 -11.05 6.00 1.40
N LYS A 85 -10.43 5.06 0.68
CA LYS A 85 -9.80 5.32 -0.62
C LYS A 85 -10.54 4.56 -1.71
N LEU A 86 -11.55 5.21 -2.28
CA LEU A 86 -12.35 4.64 -3.35
C LEU A 86 -11.53 4.63 -4.65
N LEU A 87 -11.33 3.43 -5.20
CA LEU A 87 -10.88 3.28 -6.57
C LEU A 87 -11.93 3.87 -7.53
N PRO A 88 -11.52 4.42 -8.68
CA PRO A 88 -12.45 4.74 -9.75
C PRO A 88 -13.34 3.54 -10.09
N ARG A 89 -14.61 3.79 -10.46
CA ARG A 89 -15.64 2.74 -10.64
C ARG A 89 -15.15 1.58 -11.52
N ALA A 90 -14.47 1.88 -12.63
CA ALA A 90 -13.90 0.88 -13.53
C ALA A 90 -12.87 -0.03 -12.85
N TRP A 91 -11.93 0.55 -12.08
CA TRP A 91 -10.94 -0.20 -11.31
C TRP A 91 -11.58 -1.03 -10.21
N ASN A 92 -12.58 -0.49 -9.51
CA ASN A 92 -13.30 -1.24 -8.48
C ASN A 92 -14.05 -2.45 -9.07
N TRP A 93 -14.72 -2.26 -10.21
CA TRP A 93 -15.37 -3.33 -10.94
C TRP A 93 -14.35 -4.40 -11.36
N LEU A 94 -13.25 -3.99 -11.98
CA LEU A 94 -12.22 -4.90 -12.48
C LEU A 94 -11.56 -5.68 -11.33
N ARG A 95 -11.23 -5.00 -10.23
CA ARG A 95 -10.76 -5.63 -8.99
C ARG A 95 -11.71 -6.73 -8.53
N ASN A 96 -13.00 -6.42 -8.40
CA ASN A 96 -13.99 -7.38 -7.95
C ASN A 96 -14.16 -8.57 -8.90
N ARG A 97 -13.85 -8.42 -10.20
CA ARG A 97 -13.85 -9.51 -11.18
C ARG A 97 -12.60 -10.38 -11.10
N VAL A 98 -11.41 -9.77 -11.01
CA VAL A 98 -10.14 -10.50 -11.12
C VAL A 98 -9.62 -11.04 -9.80
N TYR A 99 -9.96 -10.43 -8.66
CA TYR A 99 -9.49 -10.88 -7.34
C TYR A 99 -9.93 -12.30 -6.98
N GLY A 100 -11.02 -12.80 -7.58
CA GLY A 100 -11.42 -14.20 -7.43
C GLY A 100 -10.38 -15.21 -7.94
N ARG A 101 -9.44 -14.77 -8.80
CA ARG A 101 -8.33 -15.58 -9.33
C ARG A 101 -7.13 -15.65 -8.39
N ALA A 102 -7.06 -14.76 -7.39
CA ALA A 102 -5.96 -14.79 -6.43
C ALA A 102 -6.04 -16.07 -5.58
N ARG A 103 -4.87 -16.63 -5.25
CA ARG A 103 -4.73 -17.75 -4.32
C ARG A 103 -5.14 -17.32 -2.92
N ALA A 104 -4.71 -16.14 -2.50
CA ALA A 104 -5.10 -15.49 -1.25
C ALA A 104 -5.10 -13.96 -1.42
N ILE A 105 -5.89 -13.27 -0.60
CA ILE A 105 -5.98 -11.82 -0.53
C ILE A 105 -5.58 -11.39 0.89
N VAL A 106 -4.43 -10.78 1.06
CA VAL A 106 -3.95 -10.32 2.36
C VAL A 106 -4.50 -8.93 2.66
N VAL A 107 -5.14 -8.76 3.82
CA VAL A 107 -5.62 -7.48 4.36
C VAL A 107 -5.06 -7.25 5.77
N GLN A 108 -5.05 -6.00 6.23
CA GLN A 108 -4.46 -5.66 7.54
C GLN A 108 -5.41 -5.86 8.73
N THR A 109 -6.73 -5.76 8.52
CA THR A 109 -7.72 -5.84 9.60
C THR A 109 -8.95 -6.65 9.20
N ARG A 110 -9.69 -7.16 10.19
CA ARG A 110 -10.99 -7.82 9.98
C ARG A 110 -12.02 -6.87 9.37
N ARG A 111 -12.07 -5.62 9.83
CA ARG A 111 -12.93 -4.57 9.27
C ARG A 111 -12.72 -4.39 7.76
N THR A 112 -11.46 -4.37 7.33
CA THR A 112 -11.13 -4.31 5.90
C THR A 112 -11.63 -5.54 5.14
N ALA A 113 -11.51 -6.74 5.71
CA ALA A 113 -12.03 -7.97 5.10
C ALA A 113 -13.57 -7.95 4.96
N GLU A 114 -14.25 -7.43 5.97
CA GLU A 114 -15.72 -7.35 6.02
C GLU A 114 -16.30 -6.39 4.98
N TRP A 115 -15.55 -5.39 4.55
CA TRP A 115 -15.97 -4.49 3.48
C TRP A 115 -16.16 -5.21 2.14
N TYR A 116 -15.39 -6.27 1.87
CA TYR A 116 -15.45 -6.99 0.60
C TYR A 116 -16.63 -7.98 0.53
N PRO A 117 -17.13 -8.28 -0.69
CA PRO A 117 -18.22 -9.22 -0.87
C PRO A 117 -17.84 -10.63 -0.39
N PRO A 118 -18.81 -11.44 0.09
CA PRO A 118 -18.54 -12.76 0.68
C PRO A 118 -17.67 -13.69 -0.18
N ARG A 119 -17.86 -13.65 -1.51
CA ARG A 119 -17.06 -14.43 -2.47
C ARG A 119 -15.55 -14.16 -2.41
N LEU A 120 -15.16 -12.92 -2.12
CA LEU A 120 -13.75 -12.54 -1.99
C LEU A 120 -13.27 -12.70 -0.55
N ARG A 121 -14.15 -12.44 0.42
CA ARG A 121 -13.86 -12.59 1.85
C ARG A 121 -13.38 -14.00 2.21
N ARG A 122 -13.95 -15.03 1.58
CA ARG A 122 -13.51 -16.44 1.75
C ARG A 122 -12.06 -16.71 1.34
N ARG A 123 -11.46 -15.82 0.54
CA ARG A 123 -10.05 -15.90 0.12
C ARG A 123 -9.15 -14.95 0.90
N MET A 124 -9.71 -14.19 1.84
CA MET A 124 -8.99 -13.16 2.57
C MET A 124 -8.30 -13.73 3.81
N VAL A 125 -7.07 -13.28 4.02
CA VAL A 125 -6.27 -13.60 5.21
C VAL A 125 -5.87 -12.28 5.87
N VAL A 126 -6.14 -12.16 7.17
CA VAL A 126 -5.76 -10.97 7.93
C VAL A 126 -4.33 -11.14 8.42
N ILE A 127 -3.41 -10.34 7.89
CA ILE A 127 -2.02 -10.25 8.34
C ILE A 127 -1.75 -8.79 8.71
N PRO A 128 -1.67 -8.46 10.01
CA PRO A 128 -1.37 -7.10 10.45
C PRO A 128 0.03 -6.69 9.99
N ASN A 129 0.28 -5.39 9.86
CA ASN A 129 1.64 -4.93 9.59
C ASN A 129 2.54 -5.28 10.79
N ALA A 130 3.74 -5.78 10.50
CA ALA A 130 4.75 -5.98 11.52
C ALA A 130 5.16 -4.62 12.09
N VAL A 131 5.27 -4.53 13.42
CA VAL A 131 5.78 -3.36 14.13
C VAL A 131 6.91 -3.85 15.00
N ALA A 132 8.10 -3.29 14.82
CA ALA A 132 9.18 -3.47 15.77
C ALA A 132 8.76 -2.77 17.08
N LEU A 133 8.50 -3.55 18.12
CA LEU A 133 8.18 -2.99 19.42
C LEU A 133 9.47 -2.47 20.04
N PRO A 134 9.47 -1.26 20.61
CA PRO A 134 10.63 -0.76 21.34
C PRO A 134 10.91 -1.68 22.53
N ASP A 135 12.20 -1.80 22.87
CA ASP A 135 12.63 -2.56 24.04
C ASP A 135 11.94 -2.01 25.29
N ARG A 136 11.09 -2.85 25.90
CA ARG A 136 10.30 -2.47 27.09
C ARG A 136 11.16 -2.38 28.35
N THR A 137 12.40 -2.86 28.30
CA THR A 137 13.38 -2.79 29.39
C THR A 137 14.21 -1.50 29.35
N ALA A 138 14.16 -0.74 28.25
CA ALA A 138 14.81 0.56 28.17
C ALA A 138 14.27 1.48 29.28
N PRO A 139 15.15 2.17 30.03
CA PRO A 139 14.73 3.04 31.13
C PRO A 139 13.77 4.10 30.60
N ARG A 140 12.49 4.01 31.01
CA ARG A 140 11.50 5.05 30.73
C ARG A 140 11.97 6.31 31.45
N ARG A 141 12.52 7.27 30.70
CA ARG A 141 12.76 8.62 31.25
C ARG A 141 11.41 9.20 31.63
N ALA A 142 11.02 9.07 32.89
CA ALA A 142 9.93 9.81 33.47
C ALA A 142 10.40 11.26 33.65
N SER A 143 10.41 12.04 32.57
CA SER A 143 10.54 13.48 32.71
C SER A 143 9.18 14.05 33.10
N ARG A 144 9.17 14.92 34.11
CA ARG A 144 8.09 15.90 34.27
C ARG A 144 8.24 16.87 33.10
N ILE A 145 7.59 16.53 31.98
CA ILE A 145 7.67 17.30 30.74
C ILE A 145 6.83 18.58 30.92
N HIS A 146 7.47 19.69 31.33
CA HIS A 146 6.92 21.03 31.14
C HIS A 146 7.15 21.44 29.69
N GLY A 147 6.29 20.92 28.79
CA GLY A 147 6.38 21.19 27.35
C GLY A 147 7.12 20.12 26.54
N GLY A 148 6.65 19.82 25.33
CA GLY A 148 7.13 18.69 24.53
C GLY A 148 6.99 18.88 23.02
N THR A 149 7.26 17.82 22.27
CA THR A 149 7.08 17.81 20.81
C THR A 149 5.85 16.99 20.46
N VAL A 150 4.87 17.62 19.82
CA VAL A 150 3.84 16.93 19.05
C VAL A 150 4.48 16.57 17.72
N LEU A 151 4.75 15.28 17.51
CA LEU A 151 5.33 14.78 16.27
C LEU A 151 4.23 14.17 15.40
N ALA A 152 4.13 14.60 14.15
CA ALA A 152 3.32 13.96 13.14
C ALA A 152 4.23 13.49 11.99
N VAL A 153 4.05 12.26 11.53
CA VAL A 153 4.91 11.68 10.49
C VAL A 153 4.03 11.09 9.39
N GLY A 154 4.25 11.50 8.15
CA GLY A 154 3.54 10.98 7.00
C GLY A 154 3.77 11.77 5.72
N ARG A 155 3.35 11.20 4.59
CA ARG A 155 3.35 11.92 3.29
C ARG A 155 2.52 13.20 3.38
N LEU A 156 3.03 14.31 2.84
CA LEU A 156 2.34 15.60 2.80
C LEU A 156 1.17 15.59 1.79
N GLU A 157 0.13 14.82 2.12
CA GLU A 157 -1.09 14.66 1.34
C GLU A 157 -2.28 15.12 2.18
N HIS A 158 -3.32 15.65 1.53
CA HIS A 158 -4.53 16.12 2.22
C HIS A 158 -5.15 15.05 3.14
N GLN A 159 -5.10 13.78 2.71
CA GLN A 159 -5.59 12.64 3.50
C GLN A 159 -4.88 12.48 4.86
N LYS A 160 -3.70 13.07 5.05
CA LYS A 160 -2.96 13.04 6.32
C LYS A 160 -3.36 14.18 7.27
N GLY A 161 -4.13 15.16 6.81
CA GLY A 161 -4.75 16.17 7.67
C GLY A 161 -3.77 17.11 8.37
N PHE A 162 -2.57 17.31 7.81
CA PHE A 162 -1.59 18.24 8.39
C PHE A 162 -2.12 19.67 8.48
N ASP A 163 -2.99 20.08 7.55
CA ASP A 163 -3.66 21.37 7.57
C ASP A 163 -4.59 21.51 8.79
N LEU A 164 -5.34 20.46 9.12
CA LEU A 164 -6.17 20.42 10.33
C LEU A 164 -5.31 20.42 11.60
N LEU A 165 -4.23 19.64 11.60
CA LEU A 165 -3.30 19.57 12.72
C LEU A 165 -2.68 20.94 13.03
N VAL A 166 -2.20 21.66 12.01
CA VAL A 166 -1.61 22.99 12.19
C VAL A 166 -2.64 23.97 12.75
N ARG A 167 -3.88 23.99 12.23
CA ARG A 167 -4.95 24.86 12.76
C ARG A 167 -5.31 24.54 14.21
N ALA A 168 -5.40 23.26 14.55
CA ALA A 168 -5.69 22.82 15.92
C ALA A 168 -4.53 23.17 16.88
N PHE A 169 -3.29 22.93 16.45
CA PHE A 169 -2.11 23.24 17.24
C PHE A 169 -1.96 24.74 17.48
N ALA A 170 -2.22 25.59 16.48
CA ALA A 170 -2.16 27.05 16.64
C ALA A 170 -3.15 27.57 17.70
N GLN A 171 -4.31 26.92 17.85
CA GLN A 171 -5.28 27.26 18.91
C GLN A 171 -4.79 26.81 20.29
N ALA A 172 -4.28 25.58 20.39
CA ALA A 172 -3.81 25.00 21.66
C ALA A 172 -2.51 25.65 22.16
N ALA A 173 -1.58 25.99 21.27
CA ALA A 173 -0.27 26.53 21.62
C ALA A 173 -0.34 27.84 22.43
N ARG A 174 -1.43 28.61 22.26
CA ARG A 174 -1.68 29.85 23.04
C ARG A 174 -1.76 29.61 24.54
N GLN A 175 -2.19 28.42 24.98
CA GLN A 175 -2.37 28.06 26.38
C GLN A 175 -1.23 27.16 26.90
N HIS A 176 -0.32 26.74 26.02
CA HIS A 176 0.67 25.69 26.28
C HIS A 176 2.04 26.04 25.66
N ALA A 177 2.66 27.13 26.11
CA ALA A 177 3.89 27.71 25.55
C ALA A 177 5.12 26.78 25.51
N GLY A 178 5.14 25.69 26.28
CA GLY A 178 6.23 24.71 26.26
C GLY A 178 6.18 23.69 25.11
N TRP A 179 5.12 23.69 24.29
CA TRP A 179 4.92 22.69 23.25
C TRP A 179 5.29 23.19 21.85
N ARG A 180 5.86 22.29 21.04
CA ARG A 180 6.17 22.52 19.61
C ARG A 180 5.57 21.43 18.73
N LEU A 181 5.23 21.78 17.50
CA LEU A 181 4.78 20.85 16.46
C LEU A 181 5.92 20.56 15.49
N ALA A 182 6.15 19.28 15.20
CA ALA A 182 7.06 18.81 14.16
C ALA A 182 6.30 17.90 13.18
N ILE A 183 6.48 18.12 11.88
CA ILE A 183 5.84 17.42 10.77
C ILE A 183 6.92 16.82 9.86
#